data_AF-A0A388NNT7-F1
#
_entry.id   AF-A0A388NNT7-F1
#
_cell.length_a   1.000
_cell.length_b   1.000
_cell.length_c   1.000
_cell.angle_alpha   90.00
_cell.angle_beta   90.00
_cell.angle_gamma   90.00
#
_symmetry.space_group_name_H-M   'P 1'
#
loop_
_entity.id
_entity.type
_entity.pdbx_description
1 polymer ?
#
loop_
_entity_poly.entity_id
_entity_poly.type
_entity_poly.pdbx_seq_one_letter_code
_entity_poly.pdbx_strand_id
1 'polypeptide(L)'
;MRRLAPDGTKSEWRDASGTVVLVEVSLHKSWYGEAFSLIEKNTSARVAFITRLGEALLPDEHTVLQEGDLVHLLIEEKKVSAVEKTLAAAIEVK
;
A
#
# COMPACT_ATOMS: atom_id res chain seq x y z
N MET A 1 3.73 -1.58 24.48
CA MET A 1 2.41 -2.26 24.45
C MET A 1 1.78 -1.93 23.10
N ARG A 2 1.66 -2.92 22.20
CA ARG A 2 1.29 -2.72 20.79
C ARG A 2 -0.23 -2.93 20.63
N ARG A 3 -0.93 -1.97 20.03
CA ARG A 3 -2.34 -2.11 19.61
C ARG A 3 -2.36 -2.63 18.18
N LEU A 4 -2.96 -3.80 17.98
CA LEU A 4 -3.50 -4.20 16.68
C LEU A 4 -4.71 -3.29 16.43
N ALA A 5 -4.68 -2.50 15.36
CA ALA A 5 -5.88 -1.82 14.89
C ALA A 5 -6.77 -2.87 14.20
N PRO A 6 -8.08 -2.86 14.43
CA PRO A 6 -9.02 -3.62 13.63
C PRO A 6 -9.04 -2.98 12.24
N ASP A 7 -8.88 -3.82 11.22
CA ASP A 7 -8.99 -3.52 9.79
C ASP A 7 -7.77 -2.90 9.09
N GLY A 8 -7.08 -3.79 8.35
CA GLY A 8 -6.53 -3.52 7.03
C GLY A 8 -5.12 -2.97 6.95
N THR A 9 -4.65 -2.20 7.93
CA THR A 9 -3.39 -1.47 7.76
C THR A 9 -2.55 -1.39 9.02
N LYS A 10 -1.32 -1.86 8.89
CA LYS A 10 -0.35 -1.92 9.99
C LYS A 10 0.65 -0.78 9.82
N SER A 11 0.61 0.19 10.73
CA SER A 11 1.62 1.26 10.76
C SER A 11 2.96 0.69 11.21
N GLU A 12 3.96 0.83 10.34
CA GLU A 12 5.31 0.30 10.53
C GLU A 12 6.28 1.36 11.00
N TRP A 13 6.15 2.57 10.43
CA TRP A 13 6.98 3.71 10.75
C TRP A 13 6.20 5.02 10.56
N ARG A 14 6.68 6.08 11.21
CA ARG A 14 6.14 7.42 11.15
C ARG A 14 7.28 8.43 11.21
N ASP A 15 7.21 9.47 10.39
CA ASP A 15 8.20 10.55 10.44
C ASP A 15 8.09 11.37 11.74
N ALA A 16 9.12 12.14 12.09
CA ALA A 16 9.15 12.89 13.35
C ALA A 16 8.05 13.95 13.47
N SER A 17 7.58 14.52 12.35
CA SER A 17 6.45 15.46 12.34
C SER A 17 5.09 14.77 12.45
N GLY A 18 5.04 13.46 12.18
CA GLY A 18 3.82 12.68 12.13
C GLY A 18 2.98 12.88 10.87
N THR A 19 3.46 13.66 9.92
CA THR A 19 2.76 13.97 8.67
C THR A 19 2.73 12.79 7.70
N VAL A 20 3.79 11.99 7.68
CA VAL A 20 3.97 10.84 6.78
C VAL A 20 4.13 9.55 7.58
N VAL A 21 3.45 8.51 7.13
CA VAL A 21 3.51 7.17 7.71
C VAL A 21 3.89 6.14 6.64
N LEU A 22 4.63 5.13 7.07
CA LEU A 22 4.80 3.89 6.33
C LEU A 22 3.78 2.87 6.85
N VAL A 23 2.99 2.33 5.96
CA VAL A 23 1.93 1.40 6.30
C VAL A 23 1.89 0.20 5.34
N GLU A 24 1.67 -0.99 5.89
CA GLU A 24 1.37 -2.19 5.13
C GLU A 24 -0.12 -2.20 4.79
N VAL A 25 -0.48 -2.40 3.52
CA VAL A 25 -1.88 -2.41 3.05
C VAL A 25 -2.23 -3.74 2.37
N SER A 26 -3.48 -4.15 2.52
CA SER A 26 -4.07 -5.25 1.75
C SER A 26 -4.76 -4.71 0.49
N LEU A 27 -4.58 -5.41 -0.64
CA LEU A 27 -5.18 -5.04 -1.92
C LEU A 27 -6.42 -5.89 -2.21
N HIS A 28 -7.39 -5.29 -2.89
CA HIS A 28 -8.46 -6.06 -3.51
C HIS A 28 -7.93 -6.92 -4.66
N LYS A 29 -8.52 -8.10 -4.89
CA LYS A 29 -8.06 -9.08 -5.88
C LYS A 29 -7.93 -8.55 -7.31
N SER A 30 -8.65 -7.49 -7.67
CA SER A 30 -8.60 -6.87 -8.99
C SER A 30 -7.30 -6.12 -9.27
N TRP A 31 -6.52 -5.82 -8.24
CA TRP A 31 -5.22 -5.16 -8.38
C TRP A 31 -4.12 -6.16 -8.78
N TYR A 32 -4.34 -7.46 -8.58
CA TYR A 32 -3.38 -8.48 -8.97
C TYR A 32 -3.33 -8.61 -10.49
N GLY A 33 -2.12 -8.71 -11.04
CA GLY A 33 -1.87 -8.66 -12.48
C GLY A 33 -1.68 -7.25 -13.03
N GLU A 34 -1.92 -6.21 -12.23
CA GLU A 34 -1.74 -4.82 -12.64
C GLU A 34 -0.38 -4.25 -12.23
N ALA A 35 0.06 -3.20 -12.93
CA ALA A 35 1.29 -2.51 -12.59
C ALA A 35 1.17 -1.78 -11.24
N PHE A 36 2.22 -1.85 -10.41
CA PHE A 36 2.24 -1.17 -9.11
C PHE A 36 1.99 0.35 -9.24
N SER A 37 2.39 0.94 -10.36
CA SER A 37 2.21 2.37 -10.66
C SER A 37 0.74 2.79 -10.70
N LEU A 38 -0.21 1.86 -10.90
CA LEU A 38 -1.64 2.16 -10.79
C LEU A 38 -2.03 2.56 -9.36
N ILE A 39 -1.34 2.05 -8.33
CA ILE A 39 -1.58 2.48 -6.95
C ILE A 39 -1.26 3.97 -6.81
N GLU A 40 -0.08 4.38 -7.27
CA GLU A 40 0.35 5.78 -7.18
C GLU A 40 -0.49 6.71 -8.07
N LYS A 41 -1.04 6.21 -9.18
CA LYS A 41 -1.95 6.98 -10.05
C LYS A 41 -3.35 7.15 -9.48
N ASN A 42 -3.87 6.14 -8.79
CA ASN A 42 -5.24 6.15 -8.26
C ASN A 42 -5.32 6.61 -6.80
N THR A 43 -4.18 6.82 -6.15
CA THR A 43 -4.12 7.23 -4.75
C THR A 43 -3.12 8.38 -4.55
N SER A 44 -3.12 8.99 -3.36
CA SER A 44 -2.06 9.94 -2.96
C SER A 44 -0.87 9.25 -2.27
N ALA A 45 -0.75 7.92 -2.38
CA ALA A 45 0.33 7.17 -1.76
C ALA A 45 1.52 7.01 -2.69
N ARG A 46 2.68 6.72 -2.09
CA ARG A 46 3.89 6.28 -2.79
C ARG A 46 4.23 4.86 -2.38
N VAL A 47 4.55 4.01 -3.34
CA VAL A 47 4.95 2.63 -3.02
C VAL A 47 6.42 2.66 -2.57
N ALA A 48 6.69 2.20 -1.35
CA ALA A 48 8.03 2.18 -0.79
C ALA A 48 8.77 0.91 -1.20
N PHE A 49 8.18 -0.25 -0.89
CA PHE A 49 8.68 -1.57 -1.25
C PHE A 49 7.53 -2.58 -1.22
N ILE A 50 7.77 -3.75 -1.80
CA ILE A 50 6.85 -4.87 -1.79
C ILE A 50 7.57 -6.04 -1.11
N THR A 51 6.91 -6.72 -0.19
CA THR A 51 7.41 -7.98 0.37
C THR A 51 6.73 -9.14 -0.35
N ARG A 52 7.52 -9.94 -1.08
CA ARG A 52 7.05 -11.10 -1.84
C ARG A 52 7.76 -12.35 -1.30
N LEU A 53 6.97 -13.34 -0.89
CA LEU A 53 7.49 -14.59 -0.32
C LEU A 53 8.49 -14.38 0.84
N GLY A 54 8.31 -13.30 1.61
CA GLY A 54 9.17 -12.94 2.74
C GLY A 54 10.41 -12.11 2.36
N GLU A 55 10.63 -11.81 1.09
CA GLU A 55 11.73 -10.97 0.61
C GLU A 55 11.24 -9.61 0.15
N ALA A 56 11.89 -8.55 0.62
CA ALA A 56 11.58 -7.19 0.18
C ALA A 56 12.22 -6.89 -1.18
N LEU A 57 11.44 -6.31 -2.08
CA LEU A 57 11.91 -5.77 -3.36
C LEU A 57 11.49 -4.30 -3.51
N LEU A 58 12.35 -3.54 -4.18
CA LEU A 58 12.02 -2.18 -4.61
C LEU A 58 11.35 -2.27 -5.98
N PRO A 59 10.10 -1.83 -6.12
CA PRO A 59 9.39 -1.92 -7.39
C PRO A 59 10.03 -1.00 -8.44
N ASP A 60 10.10 -1.49 -9.66
CA ASP A 60 10.47 -0.78 -10.87
C ASP A 60 9.29 -0.66 -11.84
N GLU A 61 9.49 -0.03 -13.00
CA GLU A 61 8.45 0.16 -14.02
C GLU A 61 7.83 -1.14 -14.57
N HIS A 62 8.49 -2.28 -14.38
CA HIS A 62 8.01 -3.60 -14.80
C HIS A 62 7.36 -4.39 -13.67
N THR A 63 7.28 -3.81 -12.47
CA THR A 63 6.75 -4.50 -11.30
C THR A 63 5.23 -4.61 -11.36
N VAL A 64 4.78 -5.85 -11.45
CA VAL A 64 3.37 -6.25 -11.43
C VAL A 64 3.01 -6.79 -10.05
N LEU A 65 1.87 -6.36 -9.54
CA LEU A 65 1.28 -6.80 -8.28
C LEU A 65 0.80 -8.25 -8.40
N GLN A 66 1.09 -9.06 -7.40
CA GLN A 66 0.76 -10.48 -7.37
C GLN A 66 -0.06 -10.82 -6.13
N GLU A 67 -0.79 -11.93 -6.22
CA GLU A 67 -1.44 -12.50 -5.05
C GLU A 67 -0.39 -12.89 -4.00
N GLY A 68 -0.61 -12.48 -2.75
CA GLY A 68 0.31 -12.73 -1.65
C GLY A 68 1.40 -11.67 -1.48
N ASP A 69 1.46 -10.65 -2.33
CA ASP A 69 2.30 -9.47 -2.09
C ASP A 69 1.81 -8.70 -0.86
N LEU A 70 2.75 -8.28 -0.01
CA LEU A 70 2.51 -7.25 0.99
C LEU A 70 3.05 -5.93 0.45
N VAL A 71 2.16 -4.95 0.28
CA VAL A 71 2.52 -3.64 -0.28
C VAL A 71 2.70 -2.64 0.85
N HIS A 72 3.87 -1.99 0.88
CA HIS A 72 4.21 -1.00 1.88
C HIS A 72 4.18 0.40 1.25
N LEU A 73 3.33 1.26 1.79
CA LEU A 73 3.04 2.58 1.25
C LEU A 73 3.48 3.69 2.19
N LEU A 74 4.10 4.72 1.61
CA LEU A 74 4.26 6.02 2.24
C LEU A 74 3.03 6.88 1.95
N ILE A 75 2.37 7.35 3.00
CA ILE A 75 1.12 8.10 2.90
C ILE A 75 1.15 9.29 3.87
N GLU A 76 0.56 10.42 3.48
CA GLU A 76 0.18 11.44 4.45
C GLU A 76 -0.82 10.84 5.46
N GLU A 77 -0.58 11.00 6.76
CA GLU A 77 -1.38 10.41 7.84
C GLU A 77 -2.88 10.63 7.65
N LYS A 78 -3.30 11.88 7.40
CA LYS A 78 -4.70 12.26 7.17
C LYS A 78 -5.36 11.60 5.95
N LYS A 79 -4.59 11.00 5.05
CA LYS A 79 -5.06 10.36 3.81
C LYS A 79 -5.10 8.84 3.89
N VAL A 80 -4.59 8.23 4.96
CA VAL A 80 -4.51 6.76 5.11
C VAL A 80 -5.86 6.09 4.86
N SER A 81 -6.92 6.52 5.55
CA SER A 81 -8.26 5.92 5.39
C SER A 81 -8.84 6.07 3.97
N ALA A 82 -8.50 7.16 3.25
CA ALA A 82 -8.95 7.33 1.87
C ALA A 82 -8.21 6.37 0.93
N VAL A 83 -6.89 6.21 1.10
CA VAL A 83 -6.07 5.28 0.32
C VAL A 83 -6.53 3.84 0.57
N GLU A 84 -6.74 3.43 1.82
CA GLU A 84 -7.25 2.11 2.17
C GLU A 84 -8.56 1.78 1.47
N LYS A 85 -9.51 2.72 1.46
CA LYS A 85 -10.80 2.53 0.79
C LYS A 85 -10.63 2.34 -0.72
N THR A 86 -9.73 3.11 -1.36
CA THR A 86 -9.45 2.95 -2.78
C THR A 86 -8.83 1.57 -3.08
N LEU A 87 -7.90 1.10 -2.25
CA LEU A 87 -7.21 -0.17 -2.46
C LEU A 87 -8.06 -1.40 -2.11
N ALA A 88 -9.00 -1.25 -1.18
CA ALA A 88 -9.97 -2.28 -0.83
C ALA A 88 -11.11 -2.42 -1.86
N ALA A 89 -11.27 -1.43 -2.75
CA ALA A 89 -12.25 -1.47 -3.83
C ALA A 89 -11.66 -2.11 -5.10
N ALA A 90 -12.55 -2.56 -5.99
CA ALA A 90 -12.14 -3.00 -7.31
C ALA A 90 -11.57 -1.83 -8.12
N ILE A 91 -10.49 -2.08 -8.86
CA ILE A 91 -9.87 -1.04 -9.69
C ILE A 91 -10.78 -0.77 -10.89
N GLU A 92 -11.14 0.49 -11.09
CA GLU A 92 -11.79 0.97 -12.30
C GLU A 92 -10.71 1.50 -13.25
N VAL A 93 -10.14 0.62 -14.07
CA VAL A 93 -9.21 1.05 -15.12
C VAL A 93 -10.06 1.72 -16.22
N LYS A 94 -9.95 3.05 -16.31
CA LYS A 94 -10.51 3.83 -17.44
C LYS A 94 -9.55 3.87 -18.61
#